data_AF-A0A074RPQ4-F1
#
_entry.id   AF-A0A074RPQ4-F1
#
_cell.length_a   1.000
_cell.length_b   1.000
_cell.length_c   1.000
_cell.angle_alpha   90.00
_cell.angle_beta   90.00
_cell.angle_gamma   90.00
#
_symmetry.space_group_name_H-M   'P 1'
#
loop_
_entity.id
_entity.type
_entity.pdbx_description
1 polymer ?
#
loop_
_entity_poly.entity_id
_entity_poly.type
_entity_poly.pdbx_seq_one_letter_code
_entity_poly.pdbx_strand_id
1 'polypeptide(L)'
;MDTSAPSSGRDPSVISISSTEDDTTEFIEISSTSGASSSHITLPTPVPSPNVPYHLVTGHMISWAYSDGVNTTPSLHHRNPKCSLEEVEPESKAYQKYLEQIGTYIAKTIFGYTDTPYFMAGLPTGYSLYSCETQPQSTGRIRTDLYLYGPKNIKKFRSPNEFTMHAVWLMGGGPHNPCLCQCIHCGPHRSQIEINRRFGLPGQHDARDRHHHH
;
A
#
# COMPACT_ATOMS: atom_id res chain seq x y z
N MET A 1 17.31 2.56 67.11
CA MET A 1 15.86 2.33 67.04
C MET A 1 15.54 2.02 65.58
N ASP A 2 15.93 0.87 65.04
CA ASP A 2 15.46 -0.52 65.36
C ASP A 2 13.97 -0.68 64.97
N THR A 3 13.43 -1.73 64.34
CA THR A 3 13.88 -3.02 63.74
C THR A 3 12.66 -3.60 62.97
N SER A 4 12.70 -4.46 61.95
CA SER A 4 13.76 -5.08 61.12
C SER A 4 13.12 -5.81 59.91
N ALA A 5 13.91 -6.25 58.93
CA ALA A 5 13.53 -7.33 57.99
C ALA A 5 13.81 -8.72 58.63
N PRO A 6 13.21 -9.86 58.20
CA PRO A 6 13.73 -10.56 57.00
C PRO A 6 12.76 -11.54 56.26
N SER A 7 13.29 -12.18 55.19
CA SER A 7 13.06 -13.61 54.81
C SER A 7 11.70 -14.05 54.19
N SER A 8 11.59 -15.14 53.40
CA SER A 8 12.44 -15.81 52.38
C SER A 8 11.68 -17.03 51.78
N GLY A 9 12.05 -17.50 50.59
CA GLY A 9 11.49 -18.70 49.90
C GLY A 9 11.22 -18.40 48.41
N ARG A 10 11.72 -19.10 47.37
CA ARG A 10 12.18 -20.50 47.18
C ARG A 10 11.07 -21.52 47.50
N ASP A 11 10.72 -22.49 46.64
CA ASP A 11 11.48 -23.13 45.54
C ASP A 11 10.64 -23.52 44.29
N PRO A 12 11.27 -23.94 43.17
CA PRO A 12 10.60 -24.41 41.95
C PRO A 12 10.37 -25.93 41.91
N SER A 13 9.35 -26.37 41.17
CA SER A 13 9.14 -27.75 40.69
C SER A 13 8.60 -27.64 39.25
N VAL A 14 9.25 -28.14 38.20
CA VAL A 14 9.81 -29.48 37.93
C VAL A 14 8.71 -30.55 37.93
N ILE A 15 8.17 -30.82 36.74
CA ILE A 15 7.65 -32.14 36.37
C ILE A 15 8.28 -32.49 35.02
N SER A 16 8.99 -33.61 35.00
CA SER A 16 9.49 -34.32 33.81
C SER A 16 9.10 -35.80 33.97
N ILE A 17 9.20 -36.58 32.89
CA ILE A 17 8.80 -38.00 32.69
C ILE A 17 7.34 -38.19 32.22
N SER A 18 7.03 -39.13 31.31
CA SER A 18 7.87 -39.87 30.34
C SER A 18 6.98 -40.53 29.27
N SER A 19 7.63 -40.94 28.17
CA SER A 19 7.27 -41.94 27.17
C SER A 19 6.05 -42.85 27.37
N THR A 20 5.34 -43.11 26.28
CA THR A 20 5.19 -44.49 25.74
C THR A 20 4.95 -44.44 24.23
N GLU A 21 5.55 -45.39 23.52
CA GLU A 21 5.32 -45.70 22.10
C GLU A 21 4.29 -46.84 22.03
N ASP A 22 3.41 -46.84 21.02
CA ASP A 22 2.60 -47.96 20.50
C ASP A 22 1.71 -47.33 19.40
N ASP A 23 2.08 -47.40 18.13
CA ASP A 23 1.82 -48.50 17.19
C ASP A 23 0.38 -49.05 17.21
N THR A 24 -0.43 -48.59 16.25
CA THR A 24 -1.49 -49.41 15.63
C THR A 24 -1.94 -48.74 14.32
N THR A 25 -1.52 -49.31 13.20
CA THR A 25 -2.00 -48.88 11.87
C THR A 25 -3.28 -49.63 11.52
N GLU A 26 -4.45 -49.09 11.85
CA GLU A 26 -5.73 -49.65 11.39
C GLU A 26 -6.09 -49.15 9.98
N PHE A 27 -6.11 -50.08 9.03
CA PHE A 27 -6.69 -49.87 7.72
C PHE A 27 -8.22 -49.98 7.80
N ILE A 28 -8.93 -48.87 7.60
CA ILE A 28 -10.38 -48.89 7.43
C ILE A 28 -10.70 -48.81 5.92
N GLU A 29 -10.99 -49.96 5.31
CA GLU A 29 -11.77 -49.98 4.08
C GLU A 29 -13.19 -49.47 4.38
N ILE A 30 -13.60 -48.40 3.70
CA ILE A 30 -15.00 -47.95 3.68
C ILE A 30 -15.50 -47.99 2.25
N SER A 31 -16.30 -49.01 1.95
CA SER A 31 -16.93 -49.22 0.65
C SER A 31 -17.99 -48.17 0.35
N SER A 32 -18.08 -47.77 -0.92
CA SER A 32 -19.09 -46.83 -1.42
C SER A 32 -20.51 -47.35 -1.25
N THR A 33 -21.38 -46.57 -0.59
CA THR A 33 -22.84 -46.65 -0.78
C THR A 33 -23.46 -45.27 -0.97
N SER A 34 -24.55 -45.24 -1.73
CA SER A 34 -25.15 -44.06 -2.35
C SER A 34 -26.07 -43.23 -1.44
N GLY A 35 -26.05 -41.90 -1.65
CA GLY A 35 -27.29 -41.12 -1.77
C GLY A 35 -27.86 -40.49 -0.49
N ALA A 36 -27.42 -39.27 -0.20
CA ALA A 36 -28.24 -38.29 0.53
C ALA A 36 -27.92 -36.87 0.02
N SER A 37 -28.95 -36.11 -0.37
CA SER A 37 -28.79 -34.77 -0.93
C SER A 37 -28.42 -33.74 0.14
N SER A 38 -27.12 -33.46 0.29
CA SER A 38 -26.64 -32.25 0.98
C SER A 38 -26.58 -31.09 -0.01
N SER A 39 -27.53 -30.17 0.09
CA SER A 39 -27.53 -28.93 -0.68
C SER A 39 -26.49 -27.95 -0.14
N HIS A 40 -25.21 -28.21 -0.46
CA HIS A 40 -24.17 -27.21 -0.27
C HIS A 40 -24.49 -25.99 -1.13
N ILE A 41 -24.74 -24.85 -0.46
CA ILE A 41 -24.78 -23.55 -1.11
C ILE A 41 -23.34 -23.21 -1.49
N THR A 42 -22.94 -23.63 -2.69
CA THR A 42 -21.71 -23.18 -3.33
C THR A 42 -21.82 -21.67 -3.52
N LEU A 43 -21.07 -20.88 -2.73
CA LEU A 43 -20.90 -19.47 -3.05
C LEU A 43 -20.38 -19.37 -4.49
N PRO A 44 -20.93 -18.46 -5.32
CA PRO A 44 -20.45 -18.30 -6.68
C PRO A 44 -18.99 -17.86 -6.64
N THR A 45 -18.09 -18.76 -7.04
CA THR A 45 -16.71 -18.40 -7.35
C THR A 45 -16.73 -17.26 -8.36
N PRO A 46 -16.07 -16.12 -8.10
CA PRO A 46 -16.09 -14.99 -9.01
C PRO A 46 -15.48 -15.43 -10.35
N VAL A 47 -16.30 -15.49 -11.38
CA VAL A 47 -15.86 -15.89 -12.72
C VAL A 47 -14.92 -14.79 -13.22
N PRO A 48 -13.63 -15.08 -13.48
CA PRO A 48 -12.71 -14.07 -14.01
C PRO A 48 -13.18 -13.67 -15.40
N SER A 49 -13.69 -12.43 -15.52
CA SER A 49 -14.14 -11.90 -16.80
C SER A 49 -12.95 -11.78 -17.76
N PRO A 50 -13.04 -12.30 -19.00
CA PRO A 50 -11.89 -12.48 -19.90
C PRO A 50 -11.27 -11.18 -20.46
N ASN A 51 -11.74 -10.02 -19.98
CA ASN A 51 -11.24 -8.69 -20.36
C ASN A 51 -10.66 -7.89 -19.18
N VAL A 52 -10.50 -8.49 -18.00
CA VAL A 52 -9.82 -7.82 -16.88
C VAL A 52 -8.33 -8.15 -16.95
N PRO A 53 -7.45 -7.18 -17.24
CA PRO A 53 -6.02 -7.42 -17.34
C PRO A 53 -5.43 -7.81 -15.99
N TYR A 54 -4.58 -8.84 -16.02
CA TYR A 54 -4.12 -9.64 -14.88
C TYR A 54 -3.27 -8.83 -13.88
N HIS A 55 -3.91 -8.00 -13.07
CA HIS A 55 -3.34 -7.59 -11.79
C HIS A 55 -3.40 -8.81 -10.85
N LEU A 56 -2.24 -9.27 -10.39
CA LEU A 56 -2.18 -10.34 -9.41
C LEU A 56 -2.33 -9.72 -8.03
N VAL A 57 -3.39 -10.13 -7.31
CA VAL A 57 -3.54 -9.88 -5.87
C VAL A 57 -3.10 -11.14 -5.13
N THR A 58 -2.00 -11.05 -4.39
CA THR A 58 -1.44 -12.17 -3.62
C THR A 58 -1.44 -11.76 -2.15
N GLY A 59 -2.45 -12.21 -1.41
CA GLY A 59 -2.72 -11.71 -0.05
C GLY A 59 -3.00 -10.20 -0.08
N HIS A 60 -2.23 -9.42 0.67
CA HIS A 60 -2.33 -7.95 0.72
C HIS A 60 -1.42 -7.21 -0.28
N MET A 61 -0.77 -7.92 -1.21
CA MET A 61 0.04 -7.33 -2.28
C MET A 61 -0.71 -7.27 -3.62
N ILE A 62 -0.58 -6.14 -4.32
CA ILE A 62 -1.20 -5.88 -5.63
C ILE A 62 -0.11 -5.59 -6.67
N SER A 63 -0.11 -6.33 -7.77
CA SER A 63 0.83 -6.12 -8.90
C SER A 63 0.23 -5.26 -10.01
N TRP A 64 1.07 -4.46 -10.66
CA TRP A 64 0.68 -3.64 -11.83
C TRP A 64 0.48 -4.51 -13.07
N ALA A 65 -0.60 -4.26 -13.81
CA ALA A 65 -0.80 -4.82 -15.15
C ALA A 65 -0.22 -3.92 -16.28
N TYR A 66 -0.01 -2.63 -16.00
CA TYR A 66 0.46 -1.65 -16.99
C TYR A 66 1.36 -0.58 -16.37
N SER A 67 2.11 0.10 -17.24
CA SER A 67 2.82 1.34 -16.94
C SER A 67 2.89 2.23 -18.18
N ASP A 68 2.94 3.55 -17.98
CA ASP A 68 3.32 4.58 -18.96
C ASP A 68 4.70 5.21 -18.66
N GLY A 69 5.45 4.63 -17.72
CA GLY A 69 6.79 5.07 -17.32
C GLY A 69 7.85 4.81 -18.41
N VAL A 70 8.78 5.76 -18.58
CA VAL A 70 9.86 5.67 -19.59
C VAL A 70 11.27 5.83 -18.99
N ASN A 71 11.45 5.52 -17.70
CA ASN A 71 12.70 5.77 -16.94
C ASN A 71 13.13 7.24 -17.01
N THR A 72 12.19 8.16 -16.81
CA THR A 72 12.47 9.60 -16.83
C THR A 72 13.24 9.99 -15.56
N THR A 73 14.56 10.08 -15.63
CA THR A 73 15.36 10.61 -14.52
C THR A 73 15.15 12.13 -14.35
N PRO A 74 15.25 12.65 -13.11
CA PRO A 74 15.15 14.09 -12.87
C PRO A 74 16.25 14.86 -13.60
N SER A 75 15.84 15.81 -14.45
CA SER A 75 16.77 16.73 -15.13
C SER A 75 17.58 17.54 -14.12
N LEU A 76 18.86 17.19 -13.98
CA LEU A 76 19.82 17.87 -13.10
C LEU A 76 20.24 19.27 -13.62
N HIS A 77 19.82 19.66 -14.83
CA HIS A 77 20.19 20.91 -15.49
C HIS A 77 19.65 22.19 -14.83
N HIS A 78 18.86 22.05 -13.76
CA HIS A 78 18.53 23.17 -12.87
C HIS A 78 18.75 22.77 -11.41
N ARG A 79 20.02 22.54 -11.04
CA ARG A 79 20.47 22.46 -9.65
C ARG A 79 20.06 23.73 -8.90
N ASN A 80 18.92 23.69 -8.22
CA ASN A 80 18.68 24.55 -7.09
C ASN A 80 19.61 24.06 -5.96
N PRO A 81 20.61 24.85 -5.52
CA PRO A 81 21.59 24.39 -4.52
C PRO A 81 20.98 24.09 -3.14
N LYS A 82 19.65 24.28 -2.96
CA LYS A 82 18.90 24.00 -1.73
C LYS A 82 18.03 22.73 -1.78
N CYS A 83 18.19 21.86 -2.78
CA CYS A 83 17.56 20.53 -2.82
C CYS A 83 18.56 19.51 -3.38
N SER A 84 19.12 18.67 -2.51
CA SER A 84 19.64 17.36 -2.90
C SER A 84 18.48 16.49 -3.35
N LEU A 85 18.64 15.77 -4.46
CA LEU A 85 17.66 14.81 -4.93
C LEU A 85 18.29 13.43 -4.92
N GLU A 86 17.76 12.53 -4.10
CA GLU A 86 18.30 11.19 -3.87
C GLU A 86 17.24 10.15 -4.20
N GLU A 87 17.64 9.04 -4.82
CA GLU A 87 16.69 7.96 -5.14
C GLU A 87 16.35 7.19 -3.85
N VAL A 88 15.08 6.87 -3.67
CA VAL A 88 14.57 6.29 -2.42
C VAL A 88 14.66 4.77 -2.53
N GLU A 89 15.52 4.19 -1.68
CA GLU A 89 15.69 2.74 -1.58
C GLU A 89 14.34 1.99 -1.40
N PRO A 90 14.07 0.92 -2.16
CA PRO A 90 12.80 0.18 -2.09
C PRO A 90 12.46 -0.38 -0.70
N GLU A 91 13.47 -0.78 0.08
CA GLU A 91 13.34 -1.28 1.45
C GLU A 91 13.06 -0.17 2.49
N SER A 92 13.12 1.11 2.09
CA SER A 92 12.93 2.21 3.02
C SER A 92 11.47 2.36 3.46
N LYS A 93 11.28 2.76 4.73
CA LYS A 93 9.94 3.05 5.29
C LYS A 93 9.18 4.12 4.48
N ALA A 94 9.89 5.04 3.83
CA ALA A 94 9.31 6.07 2.99
C ALA A 94 8.72 5.49 1.69
N TYR A 95 9.45 4.57 1.04
CA TYR A 95 9.00 3.86 -0.15
C TYR A 95 7.82 2.94 0.18
N GLN A 96 7.95 2.12 1.23
CA GLN A 96 6.89 1.18 1.65
C GLN A 96 5.59 1.92 2.00
N LYS A 97 5.66 3.05 2.73
CA LYS A 97 4.48 3.88 3.01
C LYS A 97 3.87 4.55 1.77
N TYR A 98 4.69 4.86 0.76
CA TYR A 98 4.18 5.33 -0.54
C TYR A 98 3.36 4.22 -1.22
N LEU A 99 3.87 2.99 -1.24
CA LEU A 99 3.17 1.83 -1.82
C LEU A 99 1.92 1.42 -1.03
N GLU A 100 1.94 1.53 0.30
CA GLU A 100 0.80 1.30 1.19
C GLU A 100 -0.36 2.23 0.87
N GLN A 101 -0.10 3.54 0.75
CA GLN A 101 -1.13 4.55 0.50
C GLN A 101 -1.80 4.36 -0.88
N ILE A 102 -1.03 3.97 -1.89
CA ILE A 102 -1.55 3.68 -3.23
C ILE A 102 -2.30 2.33 -3.26
N GLY A 103 -1.70 1.28 -2.70
CA GLY A 103 -2.25 -0.08 -2.67
C GLY A 103 -3.55 -0.16 -1.89
N THR A 104 -3.60 0.44 -0.70
CA THR A 104 -4.82 0.50 0.14
C THR A 104 -5.96 1.24 -0.57
N TYR A 105 -5.67 2.32 -1.31
CA TYR A 105 -6.70 3.02 -2.07
C TYR A 105 -7.20 2.18 -3.26
N ILE A 106 -6.30 1.52 -4.00
CA ILE A 106 -6.66 0.62 -5.11
C ILE A 106 -7.49 -0.56 -4.62
N ALA A 107 -7.07 -1.22 -3.54
CA ALA A 107 -7.78 -2.34 -2.91
C ALA A 107 -9.23 -1.98 -2.61
N LYS A 108 -9.44 -0.82 -1.97
CA LYS A 108 -10.77 -0.31 -1.62
C LYS A 108 -11.60 0.08 -2.83
N THR A 109 -11.01 0.77 -3.83
CA THR A 109 -11.79 1.42 -4.90
C THR A 109 -11.98 0.58 -6.15
N ILE A 110 -11.06 -0.35 -6.45
CA ILE A 110 -11.15 -1.24 -7.62
C ILE A 110 -11.67 -2.62 -7.22
N PHE A 111 -11.24 -3.15 -6.07
CA PHE A 111 -11.58 -4.52 -5.64
C PHE A 111 -12.60 -4.60 -4.50
N GLY A 112 -12.92 -3.47 -3.85
CA GLY A 112 -13.87 -3.42 -2.75
C GLY A 112 -13.35 -4.00 -1.42
N TYR A 113 -12.04 -4.27 -1.31
CA TYR A 113 -11.45 -4.80 -0.09
C TYR A 113 -11.43 -3.76 1.03
N THR A 114 -11.62 -4.21 2.28
CA THR A 114 -11.78 -3.33 3.45
C THR A 114 -10.88 -3.70 4.63
N ASP A 115 -10.26 -4.88 4.58
CA ASP A 115 -9.22 -5.36 5.49
C ASP A 115 -7.85 -4.73 5.15
N THR A 116 -7.70 -3.46 5.49
CA THR A 116 -6.47 -2.69 5.27
C THR A 116 -5.36 -3.06 6.28
N PRO A 117 -4.07 -2.91 5.95
CA PRO A 117 -3.50 -2.25 4.76
C PRO A 117 -3.20 -3.18 3.58
N TYR A 118 -3.26 -2.63 2.37
CA TYR A 118 -2.75 -3.26 1.15
C TYR A 118 -1.57 -2.47 0.59
N PHE A 119 -0.66 -3.18 -0.09
CA PHE A 119 0.56 -2.62 -0.68
C PHE A 119 0.59 -2.90 -2.18
N MET A 120 1.14 -1.97 -2.97
CA MET A 120 1.60 -2.32 -4.30
C MET A 120 2.88 -3.15 -4.19
N ALA A 121 3.10 -4.12 -5.08
CA ALA A 121 4.30 -4.97 -5.09
C ALA A 121 5.61 -4.21 -5.45
N GLY A 122 5.48 -2.96 -5.91
CA GLY A 122 6.55 -2.06 -6.32
C GLY A 122 5.97 -0.80 -6.97
N LEU A 123 6.81 0.04 -7.56
CA LEU A 123 6.36 1.08 -8.50
C LEU A 123 6.03 0.46 -9.87
N PRO A 124 5.24 1.13 -10.74
CA PRO A 124 5.07 0.68 -12.11
C PRO A 124 6.41 0.70 -12.88
N THR A 125 6.60 -0.21 -13.84
CA THR A 125 7.83 -0.26 -14.64
C THR A 125 8.17 1.10 -15.26
N GLY A 126 9.40 1.58 -15.13
CA GLY A 126 9.79 2.88 -15.69
C GLY A 126 9.57 4.08 -14.77
N TYR A 127 9.21 3.85 -13.50
CA TYR A 127 9.07 4.86 -12.46
C TYR A 127 10.14 4.74 -11.37
N SER A 128 10.56 5.88 -10.83
CA SER A 128 11.49 6.00 -9.70
C SER A 128 10.99 7.04 -8.69
N LEU A 129 11.15 6.76 -7.40
CA LEU A 129 10.79 7.64 -6.30
C LEU A 129 12.06 8.34 -5.77
N TYR A 130 12.01 9.65 -5.62
CA TYR A 130 13.13 10.46 -5.13
C TYR A 130 12.74 11.26 -3.89
N SER A 131 13.63 11.36 -2.91
CA SER A 131 13.55 12.31 -1.80
C SER A 131 14.21 13.62 -2.19
N CYS A 132 13.65 14.74 -1.71
CA CYS A 132 14.26 16.06 -1.77
C CYS A 132 14.23 16.66 -0.38
N GLU A 133 15.40 16.97 0.18
CA GLU A 133 15.46 17.77 1.39
C GLU A 133 15.33 19.25 1.04
N THR A 134 14.47 19.96 1.78
CA THR A 134 14.30 21.40 1.65
C THR A 134 14.27 22.05 3.04
N GLN A 135 14.82 23.26 3.16
CA GLN A 135 14.71 24.06 4.38
C GLN A 135 13.93 25.35 4.05
N PRO A 136 12.61 25.39 4.29
CA PRO A 136 11.81 26.59 4.04
C PRO A 136 12.25 27.73 4.96
N GLN A 137 12.54 28.90 4.39
CA GLN A 137 12.97 30.09 5.16
C GLN A 137 11.95 30.52 6.22
N SER A 138 10.67 30.22 6.02
CA SER A 138 9.59 30.55 6.96
C SER A 138 9.57 29.71 8.24
N THR A 139 10.21 28.54 8.25
CA THR A 139 10.21 27.63 9.43
C THR A 139 11.61 27.28 9.92
N GLY A 140 12.63 27.38 9.07
CA GLY A 140 14.00 26.95 9.36
C GLY A 140 14.19 25.44 9.57
N ARG A 141 13.10 24.65 9.53
CA ARG A 141 13.15 23.19 9.71
C ARG A 141 13.39 22.50 8.38
N ILE A 142 14.25 21.49 8.38
CA ILE A 142 14.43 20.61 7.22
C ILE A 142 13.16 19.76 7.06
N ARG A 143 12.67 19.66 5.82
CA ARG A 143 11.55 18.81 5.39
C ARG A 143 11.99 17.98 4.20
N THR A 144 11.79 16.67 4.30
CA THR A 144 12.00 15.72 3.20
C THR A 144 10.69 15.52 2.44
N ASP A 145 10.63 15.93 1.19
CA ASP A 145 9.51 15.70 0.27
C ASP A 145 9.78 14.48 -0.61
N LEU A 146 8.75 13.71 -0.95
CA LEU A 146 8.84 12.60 -1.90
C LEU A 146 8.30 13.01 -3.28
N TYR A 147 9.04 12.69 -4.33
CA TYR A 147 8.73 13.00 -5.72
C TYR A 147 8.80 11.74 -6.57
N LEU A 148 7.67 11.37 -7.19
CA LEU A 148 7.61 10.24 -8.10
C LEU A 148 7.79 10.71 -9.55
N TYR A 149 8.74 10.11 -10.26
CA TYR A 149 9.03 10.35 -11.67
C TYR A 149 8.73 9.08 -12.48
N GLY A 150 8.41 9.23 -13.77
CA GLY A 150 8.20 8.08 -14.66
C GLY A 150 7.69 8.46 -16.05
N PRO A 151 6.46 9.00 -16.18
CA PRO A 151 5.83 9.26 -17.47
C PRO A 151 6.49 10.41 -18.23
N LYS A 152 6.65 10.24 -19.55
CA LYS A 152 7.32 11.21 -20.44
C LYS A 152 6.75 12.63 -20.34
N ASN A 153 5.44 12.76 -20.16
CA ASN A 153 4.71 14.03 -20.22
C ASN A 153 4.43 14.64 -18.83
N ILE A 154 4.85 13.99 -17.74
CA ILE A 154 4.59 14.44 -16.37
C ILE A 154 5.93 14.71 -15.69
N LYS A 155 6.19 15.97 -15.31
CA LYS A 155 7.48 16.36 -14.73
C LYS A 155 7.82 15.62 -13.43
N LYS A 156 6.81 15.41 -12.57
CA LYS A 156 6.81 14.58 -11.36
C LYS A 156 5.46 14.70 -10.64
N PHE A 157 5.06 13.66 -9.93
CA PHE A 157 4.02 13.73 -8.89
C PHE A 157 4.69 14.11 -7.55
N ARG A 158 4.08 15.01 -6.78
CA ARG A 158 4.62 15.61 -5.53
C ARG A 158 4.10 14.99 -4.25
N SER A 159 3.20 14.02 -4.37
CA SER A 159 2.66 13.24 -3.25
C SER A 159 2.07 11.93 -3.80
N PRO A 160 1.78 10.93 -2.95
CA PRO A 160 0.99 9.77 -3.36
C PRO A 160 -0.38 10.19 -3.91
N ASN A 161 -1.05 11.17 -3.28
CA ASN A 161 -2.37 11.64 -3.71
C ASN A 161 -2.41 12.20 -5.15
N GLU A 162 -1.37 12.92 -5.59
CA GLU A 162 -1.26 13.39 -6.98
C GLU A 162 -1.16 12.21 -7.95
N PHE A 163 -0.52 11.12 -7.54
CA PHE A 163 -0.36 9.89 -8.32
C PHE A 163 -1.58 8.96 -8.24
N THR A 164 -2.36 8.94 -7.15
CA THR A 164 -3.41 7.94 -6.90
C THR A 164 -4.40 7.78 -8.04
N MET A 165 -4.89 8.87 -8.62
CA MET A 165 -5.84 8.77 -9.75
C MET A 165 -5.18 8.41 -11.09
N HIS A 166 -3.86 8.55 -11.19
CA HIS A 166 -3.06 8.01 -12.30
C HIS A 166 -2.84 6.51 -12.12
N ALA A 167 -2.59 6.07 -10.88
CA ALA A 167 -2.48 4.66 -10.51
C ALA A 167 -3.78 3.89 -10.80
N VAL A 168 -4.96 4.43 -10.44
CA VAL A 168 -6.26 3.83 -10.81
C VAL A 168 -6.43 3.71 -12.33
N TRP A 169 -6.05 4.76 -13.07
CA TRP A 169 -6.07 4.73 -14.54
C TRP A 169 -5.12 3.66 -15.10
N LEU A 170 -3.91 3.49 -14.57
CA LEU A 170 -2.99 2.41 -14.94
C LEU A 170 -3.61 1.03 -14.69
N MET A 171 -4.21 0.79 -13.52
CA MET A 171 -4.87 -0.50 -13.21
C MET A 171 -6.01 -0.83 -14.20
N GLY A 172 -6.71 0.18 -14.72
CA GLY A 172 -7.78 0.05 -15.71
C GLY A 172 -7.35 -0.05 -17.18
N GLY A 173 -6.08 -0.33 -17.49
CA GLY A 173 -5.58 -0.36 -18.89
C GLY A 173 -5.35 1.01 -19.51
N GLY A 174 -5.16 2.02 -18.66
CA GLY A 174 -5.07 3.43 -18.96
C GLY A 174 -4.28 3.84 -20.21
N PRO A 175 -3.08 3.29 -20.49
CA PRO A 175 -2.28 3.71 -21.65
C PRO A 175 -3.00 3.60 -23.01
N HIS A 176 -4.03 2.75 -23.12
CA HIS A 176 -4.87 2.65 -24.32
C HIS A 176 -5.98 3.72 -24.40
N ASN A 177 -6.32 4.35 -23.27
CA ASN A 177 -7.41 5.32 -23.11
C ASN A 177 -6.94 6.53 -22.26
N PRO A 178 -6.02 7.37 -22.76
CA PRO A 178 -5.41 8.45 -21.97
C PRO A 178 -6.42 9.50 -21.47
N CYS A 179 -7.49 9.75 -22.23
CA CYS A 179 -8.55 10.72 -21.87
C CYS A 179 -9.34 10.34 -20.61
N LEU A 180 -9.21 9.12 -20.09
CA LEU A 180 -9.91 8.68 -18.87
C LEU A 180 -9.16 9.04 -17.58
N CYS A 181 -7.88 9.43 -17.64
CA CYS A 181 -7.10 9.70 -16.44
C CYS A 181 -7.65 10.92 -15.66
N GLN A 182 -7.85 10.74 -14.35
CA GLN A 182 -8.41 11.76 -13.45
C GLN A 182 -7.35 12.39 -12.52
N CYS A 183 -6.06 12.20 -12.80
CA CYS A 183 -4.99 12.84 -12.03
C CYS A 183 -4.84 14.34 -12.35
N ILE A 184 -4.11 15.08 -11.51
CA ILE A 184 -3.90 16.53 -11.64
C ILE A 184 -3.09 16.94 -12.89
N HIS A 185 -2.43 16.00 -13.56
CA HIS A 185 -1.58 16.28 -14.74
C HIS A 185 -2.23 15.89 -16.07
N CYS A 186 -3.17 14.94 -16.07
CA CYS A 186 -3.82 14.43 -17.29
C CYS A 186 -5.30 14.81 -17.36
N GLY A 187 -5.98 14.92 -16.22
CA GLY A 187 -7.40 15.25 -16.15
C GLY A 187 -7.68 16.76 -16.21
N PRO A 188 -8.96 17.15 -16.33
CA PRO A 188 -9.38 18.56 -16.43
C PRO A 188 -9.43 19.31 -15.08
N HIS A 189 -8.94 18.70 -14.00
CA HIS A 189 -9.06 19.22 -12.63
C HIS A 189 -8.15 20.42 -12.39
N ARG A 190 -8.61 21.39 -11.58
CA ARG A 190 -7.85 22.64 -11.35
C ARG A 190 -6.95 22.59 -10.12
N SER A 191 -7.16 21.62 -9.22
CA SER A 191 -6.35 21.47 -8.01
C SER A 191 -6.37 20.06 -7.45
N GLN A 192 -5.32 19.67 -6.73
CA GLN A 192 -5.32 18.40 -6.00
C GLN A 192 -6.36 18.37 -4.86
N ILE A 193 -6.76 19.54 -4.32
CA ILE A 193 -7.81 19.64 -3.29
C ILE A 193 -9.18 19.22 -3.86
N GLU A 194 -9.48 19.63 -5.09
CA GLU A 194 -10.69 19.21 -5.82
C GLU A 194 -10.72 17.68 -6.02
N ILE A 195 -9.60 17.11 -6.47
CA ILE A 195 -9.43 15.66 -6.64
C ILE A 195 -9.61 14.93 -5.30
N ASN A 196 -8.94 15.39 -4.23
CA ASN A 196 -9.05 14.77 -2.91
C ASN A 196 -10.49 14.77 -2.39
N ARG A 197 -11.25 15.85 -2.62
CA ARG A 197 -12.67 15.93 -2.27
C ARG A 197 -13.53 14.99 -3.10
N ARG A 198 -13.34 15.00 -4.43
CA ARG A 198 -14.14 14.22 -5.38
C ARG A 198 -13.95 12.71 -5.23
N PHE A 199 -12.75 12.27 -4.88
CA PHE A 199 -12.37 10.86 -4.81
C PHE A 199 -12.08 10.36 -3.39
N GLY A 200 -12.31 11.18 -2.36
CA GLY A 200 -12.16 10.77 -0.96
C GLY A 200 -10.71 10.46 -0.54
N LEU A 201 -9.72 11.13 -1.14
CA LEU A 201 -8.31 10.97 -0.77
C LEU A 201 -8.01 11.70 0.56
N PRO A 202 -7.06 11.19 1.37
CA PRO A 202 -6.69 11.79 2.65
C PRO A 202 -6.08 13.19 2.49
N GLY A 203 -5.99 13.96 3.57
CA GLY A 203 -5.46 15.33 3.53
C GLY A 203 -6.48 16.36 3.05
N GLN A 204 -7.77 16.14 3.32
CA GLN A 204 -8.74 17.22 3.30
C GLN A 204 -8.50 18.09 4.54
N HIS A 205 -8.04 19.32 4.33
CA HIS A 205 -8.17 20.34 5.36
C HIS A 205 -9.64 20.78 5.40
N ASP A 206 -10.37 20.29 6.39
CA ASP A 206 -11.66 20.86 6.74
C ASP A 206 -11.45 22.29 7.21
N ALA A 207 -12.26 23.23 6.72
CA ALA A 207 -12.10 24.64 7.06
C ALA A 207 -12.37 24.94 8.56
N ARG A 208 -12.98 23.98 9.26
CA ARG A 208 -13.38 24.04 10.68
C ARG A 208 -12.20 23.90 11.64
N ASP A 209 -11.08 23.30 11.23
CA ASP A 209 -9.91 23.07 12.10
C ASP A 209 -9.10 24.35 12.43
N ARG A 210 -9.54 25.52 11.96
CA ARG A 210 -8.84 26.80 12.16
C ARG A 210 -9.26 27.59 13.41
N HIS A 211 -10.15 27.04 14.26
CA HIS A 211 -10.79 27.79 15.35
C HIS A 211 -10.39 27.39 16.79
N HIS A 212 -9.34 26.57 16.97
CA HIS A 212 -8.93 26.09 18.31
C HIS A 212 -7.56 26.58 18.81
N HIS A 213 -7.13 27.77 18.38
CA HIS A 213 -6.03 28.50 19.01
C HIS A 213 -6.41 29.97 19.26
N HIS A 214 -6.90 30.23 20.47
CA HIS A 214 -6.98 31.53 21.13
C HIS A 214 -6.49 31.37 22.56
#